data_AF-A0A2N9IL00-F1
#
_entry.id   AF-A0A2N9IL00-F1
#
_cell.length_a   1.000
_cell.length_b   1.000
_cell.length_c   1.000
_cell.angle_alpha   90.00
_cell.angle_beta   90.00
_cell.angle_gamma   90.00
#
_symmetry.space_group_name_H-M   'P 1'
#
loop_
_entity.id
_entity.type
_entity.pdbx_description
1 polymer ?
#
loop_
_entity_poly.entity_id
_entity_poly.type
_entity_poly.pdbx_seq_one_letter_code
_entity_poly.pdbx_strand_id
1 'polypeptide(L)'
;MVNGSPSGFFESSRGIRQGDPLSPLLFLLIMEVLSRMLRRTEEAGLITGFRAGTSMGEGISVSHLLFADDTIVFCDADPKQLLHLRMVLTCFEAVTGLGVNMGKSELVPVGTVPHLADILCCRTGTLPLLYLGLPLGASFKASSIWNPILEKIERRLAGWKKIYLSKGAQGGLGVRKVDVVNRALLGKWLWRFGREEAHLWRRVIVAKYGEEWGGWISKKARGAHGCSLWKGILSGWDFFHHHVELAAGLGNQIRFWHDNWCGNVPLKSKFPVLFACALAKDASIASSLVSSGINGGRTWDILFTRDFNDWEVAQVLTFFNFIHSRIPTSVGPDTMHWKPRQHGVFDTKSFYQVIDGAQDIKFPWKAIWRVKAPRRVSFFGWSAAWGKILTCDNLMRRGYTMAGWCSMCRLDGETGSHLLIHCSLASGVWQSVLRSFGVVWVFPDNIINLLYGWYNYFGKHNSSVWNLVPLCLMWIILERAK
;
A
#
# COMPACT_ATOMS: atom_id res chain seq x y z
N MET A 1 -24.13 29.26 15.51
CA MET A 1 -23.63 30.64 15.40
C MET A 1 -24.35 31.31 14.26
N VAL A 2 -25.05 32.41 14.53
CA VAL A 2 -25.56 33.32 13.51
C VAL A 2 -24.75 34.60 13.69
N ASN A 3 -24.08 35.08 12.65
CA ASN A 3 -23.21 36.26 12.71
C ASN A 3 -22.13 36.20 13.82
N GLY A 4 -21.45 35.07 13.97
CA GLY A 4 -20.29 34.93 14.87
C GLY A 4 -20.61 34.87 16.37
N SER A 5 -21.89 34.85 16.76
CA SER A 5 -22.31 34.67 18.16
C SER A 5 -23.13 33.39 18.35
N PRO A 6 -23.00 32.69 19.49
CA PRO A 6 -23.77 31.49 19.77
C PRO A 6 -25.25 31.84 19.95
N SER A 7 -26.04 31.66 18.89
CA SER A 7 -27.50 31.51 19.04
C SER A 7 -27.76 30.17 19.73
N GLY A 8 -28.80 30.10 20.56
CA GLY A 8 -29.16 28.91 21.34
C GLY A 8 -29.46 27.66 20.51
N PHE A 9 -30.04 26.66 21.17
CA PHE A 9 -30.44 25.42 20.50
C PHE A 9 -31.54 25.68 19.46
N PHE A 10 -31.45 25.02 18.31
CA PHE A 10 -32.51 24.99 17.29
C PHE A 10 -32.95 23.54 17.10
N GLU A 11 -34.24 23.32 16.87
CA GLU A 11 -34.76 22.00 16.54
C GLU A 11 -34.38 21.63 15.10
N SER A 12 -33.79 20.45 14.93
CA SER A 12 -33.43 19.94 13.61
C SER A 12 -34.63 19.21 13.01
N SER A 13 -35.17 19.73 11.91
CA SER A 13 -36.31 19.10 11.19
C SER A 13 -35.87 18.12 10.10
N ARG A 14 -34.73 18.36 9.44
CA ARG A 14 -34.15 17.48 8.40
C ARG A 14 -32.63 17.51 8.42
N GLY A 15 -32.03 16.39 8.02
CA GLY A 15 -30.58 16.24 7.87
C GLY A 15 -29.90 15.70 9.12
N ILE A 16 -28.71 15.15 8.92
CA ILE A 16 -27.86 14.62 9.99
C ILE A 16 -26.62 15.52 10.11
N ARG A 17 -26.13 15.72 11.33
CA ARG A 17 -25.03 16.63 11.64
C ARG A 17 -23.74 16.20 10.93
N GLN A 18 -23.19 17.06 10.08
CA GLN A 18 -21.86 16.82 9.52
C GLN A 18 -20.80 16.82 10.63
N GLY A 19 -19.93 15.80 10.60
CA GLY A 19 -18.88 15.60 11.61
C GLY A 19 -19.31 14.76 12.83
N ASP A 20 -20.58 14.33 12.91
CA ASP A 20 -20.98 13.31 13.88
C ASP A 20 -20.54 11.91 13.38
N PRO A 21 -19.88 11.09 14.24
CA PRO A 21 -19.39 9.77 13.86
C PRO A 21 -20.47 8.79 13.39
N LEU A 22 -21.74 8.98 13.76
CA LEU A 22 -22.84 8.07 13.34
C LEU A 22 -23.45 8.44 11.99
N SER A 23 -23.34 9.70 11.58
CA SER A 23 -24.02 10.19 10.38
C SER A 23 -23.68 9.42 9.09
N PRO A 24 -22.41 9.01 8.85
CA PRO A 24 -22.09 8.22 7.66
C PRO A 24 -22.78 6.87 7.62
N LEU A 25 -22.91 6.18 8.76
CA LEU A 25 -23.57 4.87 8.82
C LEU A 25 -25.08 5.01 8.56
N LEU A 26 -25.72 6.02 9.15
CA LEU A 26 -27.13 6.31 8.92
C LEU A 26 -27.39 6.64 7.44
N PHE A 27 -26.49 7.39 6.81
CA PHE A 27 -26.58 7.67 5.38
C PHE A 27 -26.46 6.39 4.53
N LEU A 28 -25.52 5.49 4.86
CA LEU A 28 -25.38 4.20 4.16
C LEU A 28 -26.62 3.32 4.30
N LEU A 29 -27.31 3.33 5.45
CA LEU A 29 -28.57 2.61 5.64
C LEU A 29 -29.67 3.10 4.69
N ILE A 30 -29.74 4.42 4.47
CA ILE A 30 -30.69 4.98 3.50
C ILE A 30 -30.28 4.63 2.06
N MET A 31 -28.99 4.70 1.72
CA MET A 31 -28.52 4.31 0.38
C MET A 31 -28.69 2.82 0.08
N GLU A 32 -28.72 1.94 1.08
CA GLU A 32 -29.08 0.53 0.92
C GLU A 32 -30.52 0.35 0.40
N VAL A 33 -31.44 1.27 0.72
CA VAL A 33 -32.80 1.27 0.14
C VAL A 33 -32.74 1.44 -1.37
N LEU A 34 -31.97 2.42 -1.86
CA LEU A 34 -31.77 2.62 -3.30
C LEU A 34 -31.14 1.39 -3.95
N SER A 35 -30.11 0.80 -3.32
CA SER A 35 -29.47 -0.43 -3.81
C SER A 35 -30.47 -1.58 -3.95
N ARG A 36 -31.35 -1.77 -2.97
CA ARG A 36 -32.38 -2.83 -3.01
C ARG A 36 -33.44 -2.58 -4.08
N MET A 37 -33.85 -1.32 -4.27
CA MET A 37 -34.80 -0.97 -5.33
C MET A 37 -34.21 -1.25 -6.72
N LEU A 38 -32.94 -0.86 -6.94
CA LEU A 38 -32.23 -1.15 -8.20
C LEU A 38 -32.06 -2.66 -8.42
N ARG A 39 -31.66 -3.43 -7.40
CA ARG A 39 -31.56 -4.91 -7.52
C ARG A 39 -32.89 -5.55 -7.88
N ARG A 40 -33.98 -5.19 -7.21
CA ARG A 40 -35.31 -5.74 -7.52
C ARG A 40 -35.76 -5.40 -8.94
N THR A 41 -35.40 -4.21 -9.42
CA THR A 41 -35.71 -3.77 -10.79
C THR A 41 -34.93 -4.59 -11.82
N GLU A 42 -33.66 -4.91 -11.54
CA GLU A 42 -32.84 -5.80 -12.35
C GLU A 42 -33.32 -7.26 -12.30
N GLU A 43 -33.65 -7.79 -11.11
CA GLU A 43 -34.19 -9.14 -10.91
C GLU A 43 -35.52 -9.35 -11.63
N ALA A 44 -36.34 -8.29 -11.72
CA ALA A 44 -37.58 -8.28 -12.50
C ALA A 44 -37.36 -8.13 -14.02
N GLY A 45 -36.12 -7.98 -14.48
CA GLY A 45 -35.78 -7.79 -15.89
C GLY A 45 -36.20 -6.43 -16.47
N LEU A 46 -36.48 -5.44 -15.62
CA LEU A 46 -36.90 -4.10 -16.04
C LEU A 46 -35.71 -3.20 -16.41
N ILE A 47 -34.53 -3.51 -15.88
CA ILE A 47 -33.24 -2.95 -16.28
C ILE A 47 -32.22 -4.08 -16.42
N THR A 48 -31.22 -3.90 -17.28
CA THR A 48 -30.14 -4.87 -17.47
C THR A 48 -28.82 -4.24 -17.05
N GLY A 49 -28.17 -4.79 -16.03
CA GLY A 49 -26.85 -4.34 -15.60
C GLY A 49 -25.72 -4.71 -16.56
N PHE A 50 -24.52 -4.18 -16.29
CA PHE A 50 -23.31 -4.56 -17.02
C PHE A 50 -22.90 -6.00 -16.68
N ARG A 51 -22.79 -6.87 -17.68
CA ARG A 51 -22.35 -8.25 -17.50
C ARG A 51 -20.82 -8.38 -17.63
N ALA A 52 -20.15 -8.64 -16.52
CA ALA A 52 -18.73 -8.97 -16.49
C ALA A 52 -18.50 -10.46 -16.76
N GLY A 53 -17.86 -10.81 -17.87
CA GLY A 53 -17.40 -12.17 -18.17
C GLY A 53 -17.33 -12.47 -19.67
N THR A 54 -16.62 -13.53 -20.07
CA THR A 54 -16.67 -14.02 -21.46
C THR A 54 -17.90 -14.89 -21.66
N SER A 55 -18.61 -14.69 -22.78
CA SER A 55 -19.86 -15.36 -23.14
C SER A 55 -19.72 -16.88 -23.19
N MET A 56 -19.98 -17.57 -22.07
CA MET A 56 -20.49 -18.95 -21.93
C MET A 56 -20.84 -19.24 -20.44
N GLY A 57 -21.87 -18.56 -19.91
CA GLY A 57 -22.70 -19.12 -18.84
C GLY A 57 -22.67 -18.49 -17.44
N GLU A 58 -21.57 -17.89 -16.96
CA GLU A 58 -21.49 -17.41 -15.56
C GLU A 58 -20.88 -16.00 -15.46
N GLY A 59 -21.49 -15.03 -16.14
CA GLY A 59 -21.12 -13.62 -15.98
C GLY A 59 -21.71 -13.02 -14.71
N ILE A 60 -21.01 -12.07 -14.09
CA ILE A 60 -21.55 -11.28 -12.97
C ILE A 60 -22.25 -10.06 -13.53
N SER A 61 -23.54 -9.91 -13.21
CA SER A 61 -24.25 -8.67 -13.50
C SER A 61 -23.94 -7.62 -12.45
N VAL A 62 -23.66 -6.40 -12.91
CA VAL A 62 -23.45 -5.22 -12.07
C VAL A 62 -24.37 -4.12 -12.59
N SER A 63 -25.52 -3.93 -11.95
CA SER A 63 -26.44 -2.84 -12.27
C SER A 63 -26.01 -1.50 -11.69
N HIS A 64 -25.33 -1.47 -10.54
CA HIS A 64 -24.96 -0.21 -9.90
C HIS A 64 -23.75 -0.34 -8.97
N LEU A 65 -23.09 0.80 -8.72
CA LEU A 65 -22.00 0.98 -7.76
C LEU A 65 -22.30 2.23 -6.93
N LEU A 66 -22.14 2.10 -5.61
CA LEU A 66 -22.41 3.17 -4.65
C LEU A 66 -21.13 3.50 -3.87
N PHE A 67 -20.81 4.79 -3.78
CA PHE A 67 -19.83 5.33 -2.84
C PHE A 67 -20.39 6.59 -2.19
N ALA A 68 -20.93 6.45 -0.98
CA ALA A 68 -21.73 7.51 -0.36
C ALA A 68 -22.82 8.00 -1.35
N ASP A 69 -22.87 9.29 -1.66
CA ASP A 69 -23.82 9.90 -2.59
C ASP A 69 -23.45 9.71 -4.07
N ASP A 70 -22.19 9.45 -4.37
CA ASP A 70 -21.72 9.16 -5.72
C ASP A 70 -22.20 7.77 -6.18
N THR A 71 -23.14 7.77 -7.13
CA THR A 71 -23.80 6.55 -7.64
C THR A 71 -23.57 6.39 -9.14
N ILE A 72 -23.12 5.20 -9.57
CA ILE A 72 -23.08 4.79 -10.97
C ILE A 72 -24.15 3.73 -11.20
N VAL A 73 -24.97 3.90 -12.23
CA VAL A 73 -25.94 2.90 -12.70
C VAL A 73 -25.58 2.49 -14.12
N PHE A 74 -25.61 1.19 -14.39
CA PHE A 74 -25.42 0.58 -15.69
C PHE A 74 -26.78 0.11 -16.21
N CYS A 75 -27.09 0.48 -17.45
CA CYS A 75 -28.27 0.00 -18.17
C CYS A 75 -27.95 -0.10 -19.67
N ASP A 76 -28.75 -0.87 -20.41
CA ASP A 76 -28.66 -0.83 -21.88
C ASP A 76 -29.20 0.49 -22.41
N ALA A 77 -28.87 0.81 -23.66
CA ALA A 77 -29.39 1.97 -24.38
C ALA A 77 -30.85 1.75 -24.85
N ASP A 78 -31.74 1.49 -23.89
CA ASP A 78 -33.18 1.26 -24.09
C ASP A 78 -34.00 2.35 -23.36
N PRO A 79 -34.82 3.14 -24.09
CA PRO A 79 -35.73 4.11 -23.49
C PRO A 79 -36.61 3.55 -22.36
N LYS A 80 -37.05 2.30 -22.45
CA LYS A 80 -37.92 1.68 -21.43
C LYS A 80 -37.16 1.45 -20.13
N GLN A 81 -35.92 0.96 -20.20
CA GLN A 81 -35.07 0.78 -19.01
C GLN A 81 -34.80 2.12 -18.31
N LEU A 82 -34.59 3.20 -19.07
CA LEU A 82 -34.39 4.54 -18.50
C LEU A 82 -35.65 5.09 -17.84
N LEU A 83 -36.84 4.78 -18.37
CA LEU A 83 -38.10 5.13 -17.72
C LEU A 83 -38.26 4.38 -16.38
N HIS A 84 -37.94 3.08 -16.34
CA HIS A 84 -37.94 2.31 -15.09
C HIS A 84 -36.92 2.86 -14.09
N LEU A 85 -35.72 3.23 -14.53
CA LEU A 85 -34.73 3.88 -13.68
C LEU A 85 -35.25 5.20 -13.10
N ARG A 86 -35.90 6.04 -13.91
CA ARG A 86 -36.55 7.26 -13.43
C ARG A 86 -37.63 6.98 -12.38
N MET A 87 -38.44 5.95 -12.57
CA MET A 87 -39.44 5.53 -11.58
C MET A 87 -38.78 5.11 -10.27
N VAL A 88 -37.69 4.34 -10.31
CA VAL A 88 -36.94 3.93 -9.11
C VAL A 88 -36.40 5.15 -8.36
N LEU A 89 -35.78 6.10 -9.07
CA LEU A 89 -35.26 7.33 -8.46
C LEU A 89 -36.39 8.16 -7.82
N THR A 90 -37.50 8.36 -8.54
CA THR A 90 -38.66 9.12 -8.03
C THR A 90 -39.25 8.46 -6.78
N CYS A 91 -39.40 7.13 -6.78
CA CYS A 91 -39.87 6.38 -5.62
C CYS A 91 -38.90 6.48 -4.44
N PHE A 92 -37.59 6.46 -4.69
CA PHE A 92 -36.58 6.63 -3.65
C PHE A 92 -36.68 8.02 -3.01
N GLU A 93 -36.83 9.07 -3.81
CA GLU A 93 -37.03 10.43 -3.29
C GLU A 93 -38.31 10.54 -2.45
N ALA A 94 -39.41 9.95 -2.92
CA ALA A 94 -40.69 9.97 -2.21
C ALA A 94 -40.63 9.21 -0.87
N VAL A 95 -39.93 8.09 -0.80
CA VAL A 95 -39.84 7.26 0.41
C VAL A 95 -38.83 7.82 1.43
N THR A 96 -37.69 8.32 0.96
CA THR A 96 -36.58 8.72 1.84
C THR A 96 -36.55 10.22 2.14
N GLY A 97 -37.20 11.03 1.32
CA GLY A 97 -37.11 12.49 1.38
C GLY A 97 -35.76 13.06 0.91
N LEU A 98 -34.83 12.22 0.42
CA LEU A 98 -33.60 12.67 -0.23
C LEU A 98 -33.90 13.07 -1.68
N GLY A 99 -33.24 14.11 -2.18
CA GLY A 99 -33.37 14.54 -3.58
C GLY A 99 -32.19 14.09 -4.43
N VAL A 100 -32.47 13.55 -5.61
CA VAL A 100 -31.50 13.23 -6.66
C VAL A 100 -31.19 14.51 -7.43
N ASN A 101 -29.93 14.91 -7.46
CA ASN A 101 -29.53 16.12 -8.15
C ASN A 101 -29.34 15.87 -9.66
N MET A 102 -30.44 15.90 -10.42
CA MET A 102 -30.42 15.72 -11.87
C MET A 102 -29.56 16.75 -12.61
N GLY A 103 -29.37 17.95 -12.04
CA GLY A 103 -28.46 18.96 -12.58
C GLY A 103 -26.98 18.57 -12.48
N LYS A 104 -26.61 17.74 -11.50
CA LYS A 104 -25.26 17.18 -11.35
C LYS A 104 -25.13 15.79 -11.97
N SER A 105 -26.22 15.06 -12.14
CA SER A 105 -26.23 13.75 -12.81
C SER A 105 -25.96 13.86 -14.31
N GLU A 106 -25.27 12.87 -14.86
CA GLU A 106 -24.91 12.81 -16.27
C GLU A 106 -25.15 11.39 -16.81
N LEU A 107 -25.76 11.30 -18.00
CA LEU A 107 -25.86 10.06 -18.76
C LEU A 107 -24.68 9.99 -19.74
N VAL A 108 -23.83 8.98 -19.59
CA VAL A 108 -22.62 8.84 -20.41
C VAL A 108 -22.79 7.67 -21.39
N PRO A 109 -22.84 7.92 -22.71
CA PRO A 109 -22.95 6.88 -23.72
C PRO A 109 -21.66 6.05 -23.79
N VAL A 110 -21.79 4.72 -23.86
CA VAL A 110 -20.66 3.79 -24.07
C VAL A 110 -20.86 3.08 -25.41
N GLY A 111 -20.02 3.44 -26.39
CA GLY A 111 -20.18 2.99 -27.78
C GLY A 111 -21.18 3.84 -28.57
N THR A 112 -21.69 3.31 -29.67
CA THR A 112 -22.65 4.01 -30.53
C THR A 112 -24.06 3.80 -30.01
N VAL A 113 -24.64 4.80 -29.35
CA VAL A 113 -25.99 4.74 -28.76
C VAL A 113 -26.77 6.02 -29.05
N PRO A 114 -28.12 5.97 -29.11
CA PRO A 114 -28.95 7.16 -29.31
C PRO A 114 -28.88 8.13 -28.13
N HIS A 115 -29.26 9.39 -28.37
CA HIS A 115 -29.38 10.39 -27.31
C HIS A 115 -30.63 10.14 -26.48
N LEU A 116 -30.45 9.77 -25.20
CA LEU A 116 -31.54 9.36 -24.31
C LEU A 116 -31.58 10.14 -22.98
N ALA A 117 -30.75 11.17 -22.82
CA ALA A 117 -30.58 11.88 -21.55
C ALA A 117 -31.85 12.63 -21.11
N ASP A 118 -32.67 13.09 -22.06
CA ASP A 118 -33.93 13.78 -21.81
C ASP A 118 -34.93 12.93 -21.00
N ILE A 119 -34.89 11.60 -21.16
CA ILE A 119 -35.78 10.68 -20.44
C ILE A 119 -35.55 10.76 -18.93
N LEU A 120 -34.28 10.85 -18.51
CA LEU A 120 -33.88 11.02 -17.12
C LEU A 120 -33.84 12.49 -16.68
N CYS A 121 -34.01 13.43 -17.62
CA CYS A 121 -33.87 14.87 -17.38
C CYS A 121 -32.49 15.25 -16.81
N CYS A 122 -31.42 14.60 -17.29
CA CYS A 122 -30.04 14.87 -16.88
C CYS A 122 -29.16 15.31 -18.07
N ARG A 123 -27.92 15.72 -17.80
CA ARG A 123 -26.99 16.16 -18.85
C ARG A 123 -26.40 14.95 -19.59
N THR A 124 -26.03 15.12 -20.86
CA THR A 124 -25.20 14.10 -21.55
C THR A 124 -23.73 14.36 -21.25
N GLY A 125 -23.06 13.36 -20.67
CA GLY A 125 -21.61 13.41 -20.44
C GLY A 125 -20.84 12.62 -21.49
N THR A 126 -19.51 12.57 -21.35
CA THR A 126 -18.61 11.84 -22.26
C THR A 126 -17.49 11.15 -21.48
N LEU A 127 -17.00 10.02 -21.99
CA LEU A 127 -15.75 9.45 -21.50
C LEU A 127 -14.54 10.21 -22.08
N PRO A 128 -13.48 10.45 -21.29
CA PRO A 128 -13.32 10.03 -19.90
C PRO A 128 -14.03 10.95 -18.88
N LEU A 129 -14.69 10.35 -17.88
CA LEU A 129 -15.39 11.08 -16.82
C LEU A 129 -14.66 10.97 -15.48
N LEU A 130 -14.73 12.01 -14.63
CA LEU A 130 -14.09 12.00 -13.31
C LEU A 130 -15.02 11.39 -12.27
N TYR A 131 -14.61 10.26 -11.67
CA TYR A 131 -15.35 9.60 -10.60
C TYR A 131 -14.42 9.29 -9.43
N LEU A 132 -14.74 9.76 -8.23
CA LEU A 132 -13.90 9.65 -7.03
C LEU A 132 -12.45 10.14 -7.26
N GLY A 133 -12.28 11.15 -8.11
CA GLY A 133 -10.98 11.69 -8.49
C GLY A 133 -10.20 10.87 -9.52
N LEU A 134 -10.80 9.83 -10.12
CA LEU A 134 -10.19 9.00 -11.16
C LEU A 134 -10.88 9.17 -12.52
N PRO A 135 -10.14 9.32 -13.63
CA PRO A 135 -10.72 9.44 -14.96
C PRO A 135 -11.14 8.05 -15.49
N LEU A 136 -12.42 7.72 -15.39
CA LEU A 136 -12.99 6.50 -15.96
C LEU A 136 -13.06 6.60 -17.47
N GLY A 137 -12.74 5.51 -18.18
CA GLY A 137 -12.71 5.46 -19.65
C GLY A 137 -11.42 6.00 -20.28
N ALA A 138 -10.54 6.61 -19.50
CA ALA A 138 -9.24 7.02 -19.99
C ALA A 138 -8.28 5.82 -20.11
N SER A 139 -7.35 5.89 -21.07
CA SER A 139 -6.28 4.89 -21.15
C SER A 139 -5.40 5.01 -19.91
N PHE A 140 -5.29 3.94 -19.11
CA PHE A 140 -4.49 3.93 -17.87
C PHE A 140 -2.98 4.23 -18.10
N LYS A 141 -2.50 4.07 -19.34
CA LYS A 141 -1.13 4.39 -19.77
C LYS A 141 -0.98 5.78 -20.39
N ALA A 142 -2.06 6.56 -20.53
CA ALA A 142 -1.97 7.88 -21.14
C ALA A 142 -1.13 8.81 -20.27
N SER A 143 0.02 9.25 -20.78
CA SER A 143 0.92 10.16 -20.08
C SER A 143 0.24 11.47 -19.68
N SER A 144 -0.70 11.97 -20.49
CA SER A 144 -1.45 13.21 -20.21
C SER A 144 -2.18 13.22 -18.87
N ILE A 145 -2.64 12.06 -18.37
CA ILE A 145 -3.28 11.93 -17.06
C ILE A 145 -2.27 12.11 -15.92
N TRP A 146 -1.05 11.60 -16.14
CA TRP A 146 -0.01 11.56 -15.12
C TRP A 146 0.87 12.80 -15.11
N ASN A 147 1.02 13.49 -16.26
CA ASN A 147 1.87 14.67 -16.41
C ASN A 147 1.62 15.76 -15.36
N PRO A 148 0.38 16.19 -15.05
CA PRO A 148 0.15 17.22 -14.04
C PRO A 148 0.65 16.81 -12.64
N ILE A 149 0.56 15.51 -12.31
CA ILE A 149 1.04 14.95 -11.05
C ILE A 149 2.57 14.91 -11.06
N LEU A 150 3.17 14.40 -12.15
CA LEU A 150 4.61 14.31 -12.32
C LEU A 150 5.25 15.70 -12.27
N GLU A 151 4.74 16.69 -13.01
CA GLU A 151 5.22 18.07 -12.97
C GLU A 151 5.11 18.70 -11.59
N LYS A 152 4.03 18.41 -10.83
CA LYS A 152 3.89 18.91 -9.45
C LYS A 152 4.91 18.28 -8.51
N ILE A 153 5.24 17.01 -8.71
CA ILE A 153 6.27 16.30 -7.95
C ILE A 153 7.65 16.83 -8.35
N GLU A 154 7.93 16.93 -9.64
CA GLU A 154 9.19 17.43 -10.19
C GLU A 154 9.46 18.86 -9.74
N ARG A 155 8.49 19.78 -9.84
CA ARG A 155 8.66 21.16 -9.34
C ARG A 155 8.98 21.22 -7.85
N ARG A 156 8.44 20.28 -7.05
CA ARG A 156 8.70 20.23 -5.59
C ARG A 156 10.03 19.55 -5.24
N LEU A 157 10.50 18.66 -6.11
CA LEU A 157 11.71 17.86 -5.90
C LEU A 157 12.91 18.33 -6.74
N ALA A 158 12.73 19.32 -7.61
CA ALA A 158 13.79 19.93 -8.40
C ALA A 158 14.92 20.41 -7.47
N GLY A 159 16.14 19.91 -7.72
CA GLY A 159 17.33 20.22 -6.92
C GLY A 159 17.65 19.24 -5.78
N TRP A 160 16.77 18.29 -5.46
CA TRP A 160 17.03 17.28 -4.42
C TRP A 160 17.70 16.03 -4.98
N LYS A 161 18.93 15.73 -4.55
CA LYS A 161 19.59 14.47 -4.91
C LYS A 161 18.90 13.27 -4.25
N LYS A 162 18.87 12.12 -4.94
CA LYS A 162 18.25 10.85 -4.52
C LYS A 162 18.58 10.43 -3.09
N ILE A 163 19.81 10.65 -2.63
CA ILE A 163 20.26 10.28 -1.27
C ILE A 163 19.48 11.05 -0.19
N TYR A 164 19.16 12.32 -0.44
CA TYR A 164 18.40 13.17 0.48
C TYR A 164 16.93 12.82 0.55
N LEU A 165 16.40 12.16 -0.47
CA LEU A 165 15.02 11.74 -0.51
C LEU A 165 14.81 10.42 0.22
N SER A 166 15.84 9.59 0.37
CA SER A 166 15.79 8.24 0.97
C SER A 166 15.12 8.14 2.36
N LYS A 167 15.01 6.93 2.92
CA LYS A 167 14.36 6.73 4.23
C LYS A 167 15.01 7.61 5.29
N GLY A 168 14.19 8.18 6.18
CA GLY A 168 14.68 8.96 7.33
C GLY A 168 15.75 8.22 8.13
N ALA A 169 15.56 6.92 8.32
CA ALA A 169 16.51 6.05 9.00
C ALA A 169 17.88 5.93 8.32
N GLN A 170 17.95 6.17 7.00
CA GLN A 170 19.15 6.15 6.17
C GLN A 170 19.67 7.57 5.89
N GLY A 171 19.14 8.57 6.58
CA GLY A 171 19.55 9.96 6.43
C GLY A 171 18.88 10.74 5.32
N GLY A 172 17.84 10.23 4.67
CA GLY A 172 17.00 11.06 3.80
C GLY A 172 15.84 11.76 4.53
N LEU A 173 14.96 12.40 3.78
CA LEU A 173 13.76 13.09 4.24
C LEU A 173 12.54 12.17 4.37
N GLY A 174 12.71 10.87 4.10
CA GLY A 174 11.63 9.89 4.15
C GLY A 174 10.76 9.85 2.91
N VAL A 175 11.20 10.45 1.80
CA VAL A 175 10.55 10.39 0.49
C VAL A 175 10.88 9.04 -0.17
N ARG A 176 9.91 8.14 -0.15
CA ARG A 176 10.09 6.79 -0.68
C ARG A 176 10.20 6.81 -2.21
N LYS A 177 10.92 5.83 -2.76
CA LYS A 177 11.00 5.60 -4.21
C LYS A 177 9.60 5.26 -4.73
N VAL A 178 9.05 6.13 -5.58
CA VAL A 178 7.64 6.05 -6.03
C VAL A 178 7.37 4.73 -6.75
N ASP A 179 8.30 4.29 -7.60
CA ASP A 179 8.24 3.00 -8.31
C ASP A 179 8.15 1.81 -7.34
N VAL A 180 8.95 1.82 -6.27
CA VAL A 180 8.96 0.76 -5.26
C VAL A 180 7.68 0.79 -4.42
N VAL A 181 7.20 1.98 -4.03
CA VAL A 181 5.90 2.13 -3.35
C VAL A 181 4.78 1.60 -4.23
N ASN A 182 4.76 1.96 -5.51
CA ASN A 182 3.75 1.52 -6.45
C ASN A 182 3.75 -0.01 -6.56
N ARG A 183 4.91 -0.63 -6.82
CA ARG A 183 5.04 -2.11 -6.87
C ARG A 183 4.56 -2.76 -5.57
N ALA A 184 4.89 -2.18 -4.42
CA ALA A 184 4.44 -2.69 -3.13
C ALA A 184 2.91 -2.60 -2.94
N LEU A 185 2.29 -1.52 -3.43
CA LEU A 185 0.83 -1.34 -3.43
C LEU A 185 0.13 -2.30 -4.40
N LEU A 186 0.71 -2.56 -5.58
CA LEU A 186 0.20 -3.57 -6.51
C LEU A 186 0.26 -4.97 -5.87
N GLY A 187 1.32 -5.28 -5.11
CA GLY A 187 1.41 -6.52 -4.33
C GLY A 187 0.30 -6.68 -3.29
N LYS A 188 -0.23 -5.57 -2.74
CA LYS A 188 -1.41 -5.62 -1.85
C LYS A 188 -2.63 -6.20 -2.57
N TRP A 189 -2.82 -5.86 -3.84
CA TRP A 189 -3.93 -6.40 -4.63
C TRP A 189 -3.76 -7.88 -4.96
N LEU A 190 -2.52 -8.33 -5.21
CA LEU A 190 -2.20 -9.76 -5.36
C LEU A 190 -2.53 -10.55 -4.09
N TRP A 191 -2.12 -10.02 -2.92
CA TRP A 191 -2.47 -10.62 -1.62
C TRP A 191 -3.98 -10.67 -1.38
N ARG A 192 -4.69 -9.57 -1.66
CA ARG A 192 -6.14 -9.50 -1.46
C ARG A 192 -6.89 -10.44 -2.41
N PHE A 193 -6.39 -10.67 -3.62
CA PHE A 193 -7.04 -11.56 -4.59
C PHE A 193 -7.20 -12.98 -4.04
N GLY A 194 -6.15 -13.55 -3.45
CA GLY A 194 -6.21 -14.88 -2.84
C GLY A 194 -6.86 -14.93 -1.45
N ARG A 195 -7.50 -13.84 -0.97
CA ARG A 195 -8.16 -13.81 0.35
C ARG A 195 -9.59 -13.29 0.33
N GLU A 196 -9.90 -12.37 -0.57
CA GLU A 196 -11.18 -11.67 -0.62
C GLU A 196 -12.15 -12.35 -1.60
N GLU A 197 -12.34 -13.66 -1.43
CA GLU A 197 -13.10 -14.51 -2.38
C GLU A 197 -14.50 -13.97 -2.70
N ALA A 198 -15.20 -13.49 -1.68
CA ALA A 198 -16.57 -12.99 -1.78
C ALA A 198 -16.69 -11.55 -2.31
N HIS A 199 -15.58 -10.79 -2.39
CA HIS A 199 -15.65 -9.37 -2.75
C HIS A 199 -15.95 -9.19 -4.25
N LEU A 200 -16.85 -8.23 -4.56
CA LEU A 200 -17.31 -7.96 -5.93
C LEU A 200 -16.16 -7.75 -6.92
N TRP A 201 -15.14 -6.98 -6.55
CA TRP A 201 -13.99 -6.70 -7.43
C TRP A 201 -13.26 -7.99 -7.85
N ARG A 202 -13.05 -8.93 -6.91
CA ARG A 202 -12.37 -10.20 -7.18
C ARG A 202 -13.27 -11.06 -8.05
N ARG A 203 -14.55 -11.18 -7.70
CA ARG A 203 -15.52 -11.95 -8.49
C ARG A 203 -15.58 -11.45 -9.94
N VAL A 204 -15.59 -10.14 -10.18
CA VAL A 204 -15.54 -9.53 -11.52
C VAL A 204 -14.27 -9.92 -12.28
N ILE A 205 -13.11 -9.94 -11.61
CA ILE A 205 -11.85 -10.40 -12.20
C ILE A 205 -11.92 -11.89 -12.55
N VAL A 206 -12.46 -12.73 -11.67
CA VAL A 206 -12.63 -14.18 -11.91
C VAL A 206 -13.60 -14.43 -13.07
N ALA A 207 -14.73 -13.73 -13.14
CA ALA A 207 -15.67 -13.87 -14.25
C ALA A 207 -15.04 -13.46 -15.60
N LYS A 208 -14.16 -12.44 -15.58
CA LYS A 208 -13.50 -11.95 -16.80
C LYS A 208 -12.31 -12.80 -17.26
N TYR A 209 -11.49 -13.29 -16.33
CA TYR A 209 -10.21 -13.93 -16.64
C TYR A 209 -10.16 -15.42 -16.28
N GLY A 210 -11.06 -15.89 -15.41
CA GLY A 210 -10.96 -17.17 -14.73
C GLY A 210 -9.93 -17.15 -13.61
N GLU A 211 -9.93 -18.22 -12.81
CA GLU A 211 -8.94 -18.48 -11.77
C GLU A 211 -8.13 -19.75 -12.06
N GLU A 212 -6.90 -19.78 -11.57
CA GLU A 212 -6.06 -20.99 -11.56
C GLU A 212 -6.45 -21.87 -10.36
N TRP A 213 -5.86 -23.07 -10.29
CA TRP A 213 -6.07 -24.00 -9.17
C TRP A 213 -5.93 -23.31 -7.81
N GLY A 214 -6.88 -23.58 -6.91
CA GLY A 214 -6.88 -23.08 -5.55
C GLY A 214 -7.34 -21.63 -5.39
N GLY A 215 -7.69 -20.92 -6.48
CA GLY A 215 -8.26 -19.58 -6.40
C GLY A 215 -7.28 -18.48 -5.96
N TRP A 216 -5.98 -18.79 -5.80
CA TRP A 216 -4.94 -17.89 -5.33
C TRP A 216 -4.54 -16.80 -6.34
N ILE A 217 -4.74 -17.08 -7.63
CA ILE A 217 -4.35 -16.21 -8.74
C ILE A 217 -5.34 -16.36 -9.90
N SER A 218 -5.61 -15.27 -10.62
CA SER A 218 -6.38 -15.31 -11.87
C SER A 218 -5.57 -15.94 -13.01
N LYS A 219 -6.23 -16.51 -14.03
CA LYS A 219 -5.53 -16.93 -15.24
C LYS A 219 -4.90 -15.74 -15.97
N LYS A 220 -3.82 -15.99 -16.72
CA LYS A 220 -3.16 -14.95 -17.53
C LYS A 220 -4.10 -14.38 -18.59
N ALA A 221 -4.22 -13.06 -18.69
CA ALA A 221 -5.03 -12.40 -19.70
C ALA A 221 -4.46 -12.62 -21.12
N ARG A 222 -5.18 -13.32 -21.99
CA ARG A 222 -4.74 -13.71 -23.35
C ARG A 222 -5.26 -12.80 -24.51
N GLY A 223 -5.93 -11.68 -24.22
CA GLY A 223 -6.52 -10.80 -25.24
C GLY A 223 -5.62 -9.66 -25.72
N ALA A 224 -5.77 -9.28 -27.01
CA ALA A 224 -5.11 -8.13 -27.64
C ALA A 224 -5.77 -6.77 -27.30
N HIS A 225 -7.08 -6.77 -27.04
CA HIS A 225 -7.83 -5.56 -26.67
C HIS A 225 -7.90 -5.35 -25.16
N GLY A 226 -7.62 -4.13 -24.71
CA GLY A 226 -7.67 -3.72 -23.31
C GLY A 226 -6.49 -4.24 -22.52
N CYS A 227 -5.33 -3.57 -22.65
CA CYS A 227 -4.31 -3.59 -21.62
C CYS A 227 -4.99 -3.28 -20.28
N SER A 228 -5.32 -4.29 -19.48
CA SER A 228 -6.10 -4.05 -18.26
C SER A 228 -5.16 -3.65 -17.13
N LEU A 229 -5.62 -2.75 -16.26
CA LEU A 229 -4.97 -2.45 -14.98
C LEU A 229 -4.58 -3.76 -14.24
N TRP A 230 -5.47 -4.75 -14.29
CA TRP A 230 -5.24 -6.07 -13.71
C TRP A 230 -4.04 -6.80 -14.32
N LYS A 231 -3.82 -6.75 -15.64
CA LYS A 231 -2.64 -7.34 -16.28
C LYS A 231 -1.34 -6.72 -15.75
N GLY A 232 -1.34 -5.41 -15.47
CA GLY A 232 -0.21 -4.70 -14.87
C GLY A 232 0.00 -5.02 -13.38
N ILE A 233 -1.07 -5.30 -12.64
CA ILE A 233 -0.97 -5.84 -11.26
C ILE A 233 -0.39 -7.26 -11.31
N LEU A 234 -0.93 -8.12 -12.18
CA LEU A 234 -0.56 -9.53 -12.31
C LEU A 234 0.88 -9.73 -12.78
N SER A 235 1.46 -8.80 -13.54
CA SER A 235 2.87 -8.91 -13.95
C SER A 235 3.86 -8.90 -12.78
N GLY A 236 3.43 -8.46 -11.58
CA GLY A 236 4.23 -8.55 -10.36
C GLY A 236 4.20 -9.92 -9.67
N TRP A 237 3.35 -10.85 -10.12
CA TRP A 237 3.12 -12.13 -9.46
C TRP A 237 4.37 -13.00 -9.33
N ASP A 238 5.16 -13.11 -10.40
CA ASP A 238 6.33 -13.98 -10.42
C ASP A 238 7.33 -13.58 -9.34
N PHE A 239 7.52 -12.30 -9.06
CA PHE A 239 8.34 -11.86 -7.93
C PHE A 239 7.62 -12.05 -6.58
N PHE A 240 6.33 -11.68 -6.51
CA PHE A 240 5.54 -11.71 -5.28
C PHE A 240 5.39 -13.13 -4.69
N HIS A 241 5.13 -14.14 -5.53
CA HIS A 241 4.80 -15.50 -5.08
C HIS A 241 5.95 -16.19 -4.32
N HIS A 242 7.21 -15.83 -4.60
CA HIS A 242 8.37 -16.39 -3.87
C HIS A 242 8.33 -16.07 -2.36
N HIS A 243 7.66 -14.97 -2.00
CA HIS A 243 7.51 -14.49 -0.63
C HIS A 243 6.20 -14.94 0.03
N VAL A 244 5.40 -15.76 -0.66
CA VAL A 244 4.18 -16.37 -0.15
C VAL A 244 4.44 -17.86 0.11
N GLU A 245 3.91 -18.33 1.22
CA GLU A 245 3.80 -19.76 1.56
C GLU A 245 2.32 -20.09 1.72
N LEU A 246 1.89 -21.26 1.26
CA LEU A 246 0.51 -21.71 1.46
C LEU A 246 0.45 -22.58 2.71
N ALA A 247 -0.37 -22.19 3.67
CA ALA A 247 -0.61 -22.96 4.88
C ALA A 247 -1.89 -23.79 4.69
N ALA A 248 -1.73 -25.11 4.72
CA ALA A 248 -2.82 -26.06 4.56
C ALA A 248 -3.67 -26.12 5.83
N GLY A 249 -4.98 -25.97 5.67
CA GLY A 249 -5.99 -26.36 6.64
C GLY A 249 -6.66 -27.65 6.16
N LEU A 250 -7.77 -27.50 5.42
CA LEU A 250 -8.43 -28.62 4.73
C LEU A 250 -7.57 -29.23 3.62
N GLY A 251 -6.67 -28.45 3.00
CA GLY A 251 -5.74 -28.91 1.98
C GLY A 251 -6.32 -29.08 0.58
N ASN A 252 -7.52 -28.57 0.32
CA ASN A 252 -8.23 -28.74 -0.95
C ASN A 252 -7.79 -27.71 -2.03
N GLN A 253 -7.27 -26.56 -1.63
CA GLN A 253 -6.83 -25.50 -2.53
C GLN A 253 -5.32 -25.55 -2.83
N ILE A 254 -4.59 -26.48 -2.22
CA ILE A 254 -3.13 -26.58 -2.34
C ILE A 254 -2.74 -27.90 -3.01
N ARG A 255 -1.98 -27.81 -4.11
CA ARG A 255 -1.41 -28.98 -4.79
C ARG A 255 -0.18 -29.47 -4.05
N PHE A 256 -0.19 -30.75 -3.72
CA PHE A 256 0.84 -31.41 -2.92
C PHE A 256 2.23 -31.24 -3.53
N TRP A 257 2.40 -31.48 -4.84
CA TRP A 257 3.72 -31.42 -5.49
C TRP A 257 4.12 -30.03 -6.02
N HIS A 258 3.15 -29.23 -6.43
CA HIS A 258 3.38 -28.02 -7.24
C HIS A 258 3.48 -26.74 -6.42
N ASP A 259 2.75 -26.64 -5.31
CA ASP A 259 2.65 -25.40 -4.56
C ASP A 259 3.63 -25.37 -3.37
N ASN A 260 3.95 -24.17 -2.89
CA ASN A 260 4.93 -23.96 -1.83
C ASN A 260 4.24 -23.96 -0.45
N TRP A 261 4.03 -25.14 0.12
CA TRP A 261 3.36 -25.32 1.42
C TRP A 261 4.23 -26.02 2.47
N CYS A 262 5.36 -26.59 2.05
CA CYS A 262 6.24 -27.39 2.88
C CYS A 262 7.70 -26.92 2.71
N GLY A 263 7.97 -25.64 2.98
CA GLY A 263 9.31 -25.05 2.96
C GLY A 263 9.47 -23.88 2.00
N ASN A 264 10.69 -23.74 1.44
CA ASN A 264 11.02 -22.62 0.56
C ASN A 264 10.77 -22.90 -0.93
N VAL A 265 10.75 -24.17 -1.32
CA VAL A 265 10.58 -24.62 -2.71
C VAL A 265 9.51 -25.73 -2.77
N PRO A 266 8.78 -25.87 -3.90
CA PRO A 266 7.83 -26.96 -4.10
C PRO A 266 8.48 -28.35 -3.98
N LEU A 267 7.69 -29.33 -3.54
CA LEU A 267 8.18 -30.71 -3.36
C LEU A 267 8.70 -31.32 -4.67
N LYS A 268 8.09 -31.01 -5.81
CA LYS A 268 8.57 -31.49 -7.13
C LYS A 268 9.99 -31.04 -7.46
N SER A 269 10.40 -29.86 -6.97
CA SER A 269 11.74 -29.33 -7.19
C SER A 269 12.75 -29.91 -6.20
N LYS A 270 12.31 -30.22 -4.97
CA LYS A 270 13.16 -30.80 -3.93
C LYS A 270 13.36 -32.32 -4.10
N PHE A 271 12.34 -33.01 -4.59
CA PHE A 271 12.33 -34.47 -4.77
C PHE A 271 11.88 -34.84 -6.20
N PRO A 272 12.68 -34.49 -7.23
CA PRO A 272 12.27 -34.64 -8.63
C PRO A 272 12.07 -36.11 -9.05
N VAL A 273 12.86 -37.04 -8.50
CA VAL A 273 12.74 -38.49 -8.77
C VAL A 273 11.39 -39.01 -8.26
N LEU A 274 11.04 -38.71 -7.00
CA LEU A 274 9.75 -39.12 -6.43
C LEU A 274 8.57 -38.47 -7.17
N PHE A 275 8.70 -37.20 -7.56
CA PHE A 275 7.68 -36.55 -8.38
C PHE A 275 7.50 -37.21 -9.75
N ALA A 276 8.60 -37.64 -10.39
CA ALA A 276 8.53 -38.35 -11.67
C ALA A 276 7.73 -39.65 -11.54
N CYS A 277 7.90 -40.35 -10.42
CA CYS A 277 7.23 -41.61 -10.08
C CYS A 277 5.85 -41.43 -9.42
N ALA A 278 5.43 -40.21 -9.07
CA ALA A 278 4.13 -40.01 -8.40
C ALA A 278 2.97 -40.31 -9.35
N LEU A 279 2.00 -41.11 -8.88
CA LEU A 279 0.80 -41.44 -9.65
C LEU A 279 -0.10 -40.22 -9.84
N ALA A 280 -0.35 -39.46 -8.76
CA ALA A 280 -1.19 -38.28 -8.76
C ALA A 280 -0.36 -37.00 -8.61
N LYS A 281 0.20 -36.51 -9.74
CA LYS A 281 1.10 -35.34 -9.78
C LYS A 281 0.40 -34.02 -9.43
N ASP A 282 -0.86 -33.89 -9.81
CA ASP A 282 -1.69 -32.70 -9.55
C ASP A 282 -2.60 -32.85 -8.33
N ALA A 283 -2.39 -33.86 -7.48
CA ALA A 283 -3.20 -34.10 -6.29
C ALA A 283 -3.18 -32.91 -5.32
N SER A 284 -4.32 -32.67 -4.67
CA SER A 284 -4.42 -31.77 -3.53
C SER A 284 -3.84 -32.42 -2.27
N ILE A 285 -3.46 -31.62 -1.28
CA ILE A 285 -3.06 -32.14 0.04
C ILE A 285 -4.19 -32.96 0.67
N ALA A 286 -5.44 -32.50 0.55
CA ALA A 286 -6.61 -33.19 1.08
C ALA A 286 -6.74 -34.62 0.51
N SER A 287 -6.57 -34.78 -0.80
CA SER A 287 -6.64 -36.08 -1.47
C SER A 287 -5.46 -37.00 -1.17
N SER A 288 -4.35 -36.44 -0.70
CA SER A 288 -3.15 -37.21 -0.32
C SER A 288 -3.11 -37.57 1.17
N LEU A 289 -4.17 -37.27 1.92
CA LEU A 289 -4.29 -37.56 3.35
C LEU A 289 -5.46 -38.52 3.61
N VAL A 290 -5.21 -39.55 4.41
CA VAL A 290 -6.23 -40.47 4.90
C VAL A 290 -6.38 -40.29 6.42
N SER A 291 -7.62 -40.31 6.90
CA SER A 291 -7.91 -40.25 8.33
C SER A 291 -7.86 -41.65 8.93
N SER A 292 -6.95 -41.89 9.88
CA SER A 292 -6.90 -43.16 10.61
C SER A 292 -7.94 -43.15 11.74
N GLY A 293 -8.92 -44.05 11.63
CA GLY A 293 -10.13 -44.08 12.46
C GLY A 293 -9.92 -44.39 13.95
N ILE A 294 -8.71 -44.75 14.38
CA ILE A 294 -8.47 -45.24 15.75
C ILE A 294 -8.01 -44.11 16.69
N ASN A 295 -7.35 -43.07 16.18
CA ASN A 295 -6.83 -41.94 16.99
C ASN A 295 -7.02 -40.55 16.34
N GLY A 296 -7.76 -40.45 15.23
CA GLY A 296 -7.93 -39.19 14.49
C GLY A 296 -6.63 -38.67 13.82
N GLY A 297 -5.57 -39.48 13.81
CA GLY A 297 -4.31 -39.16 13.15
C GLY A 297 -4.46 -39.20 11.63
N ARG A 298 -3.98 -38.15 10.94
CA ARG A 298 -3.92 -38.12 9.47
C ARG A 298 -2.61 -38.73 9.02
N THR A 299 -2.64 -39.60 8.03
CA THR A 299 -1.45 -40.20 7.41
C THR A 299 -1.41 -39.88 5.93
N TRP A 300 -0.21 -39.73 5.37
CA TRP A 300 -0.03 -39.52 3.94
C TRP A 300 -0.32 -40.81 3.17
N ASP A 301 -1.17 -40.72 2.16
CA ASP A 301 -1.44 -41.79 1.19
C ASP A 301 -0.93 -41.33 -0.19
N ILE A 302 0.32 -41.69 -0.47
CA ILE A 302 1.02 -41.27 -1.68
C ILE A 302 1.36 -42.51 -2.49
N LEU A 303 0.71 -42.63 -3.65
CA LEU A 303 0.90 -43.74 -4.57
C LEU A 303 1.95 -43.39 -5.62
N PHE A 304 2.83 -44.36 -5.91
CA PHE A 304 3.85 -44.27 -6.94
C PHE A 304 3.57 -45.27 -8.06
N THR A 305 4.03 -44.96 -9.27
CA THR A 305 3.82 -45.79 -10.47
C THR A 305 4.66 -47.07 -10.50
N ARG A 306 5.70 -47.14 -9.68
CA ARG A 306 6.61 -48.28 -9.55
C ARG A 306 7.24 -48.32 -8.16
N ASP A 307 7.83 -49.46 -7.83
CA ASP A 307 8.73 -49.58 -6.68
C ASP A 307 10.05 -48.84 -6.91
N PHE A 308 10.72 -48.50 -5.82
CA PHE A 308 12.00 -47.79 -5.82
C PHE A 308 13.17 -48.77 -5.76
N ASN A 309 14.25 -48.46 -6.48
CA ASN A 309 15.49 -49.23 -6.41
C ASN A 309 16.23 -48.94 -5.10
N ASP A 310 17.15 -49.82 -4.69
CA ASP A 310 17.91 -49.70 -3.44
C ASP A 310 18.63 -48.35 -3.30
N TRP A 311 19.18 -47.82 -4.39
CA TRP A 311 19.86 -46.52 -4.37
C TRP A 311 18.91 -45.31 -4.24
N GLU A 312 17.60 -45.48 -4.47
CA GLU A 312 16.57 -44.45 -4.31
C GLU A 312 15.96 -44.44 -2.89
N VAL A 313 16.06 -45.55 -2.14
CA VAL A 313 15.43 -45.73 -0.82
C VAL A 313 15.82 -44.64 0.18
N ALA A 314 17.09 -44.22 0.22
CA ALA A 314 17.54 -43.16 1.11
C ALA A 314 16.83 -41.82 0.85
N GLN A 315 16.54 -41.52 -0.43
CA GLN A 315 15.80 -40.32 -0.81
C GLN A 315 14.32 -40.43 -0.43
N VAL A 316 13.73 -41.62 -0.57
CA VAL A 316 12.35 -41.91 -0.15
C VAL A 316 12.18 -41.73 1.36
N LEU A 317 13.09 -42.27 2.17
CA LEU A 317 13.07 -42.08 3.62
C LEU A 317 13.20 -40.59 3.99
N THR A 318 14.10 -39.87 3.34
CA THR A 318 14.27 -38.42 3.55
C THR A 318 12.98 -37.65 3.22
N PHE A 319 12.28 -38.03 2.16
CA PHE A 319 11.01 -37.43 1.77
C PHE A 319 9.91 -37.68 2.81
N PHE A 320 9.67 -38.93 3.21
CA PHE A 320 8.63 -39.24 4.18
C PHE A 320 8.88 -38.61 5.54
N ASN A 321 10.13 -38.65 6.04
CA ASN A 321 10.51 -37.94 7.26
C ASN A 321 10.24 -36.44 7.16
N PHE A 322 10.53 -35.84 6.00
CA PHE A 322 10.29 -34.42 5.77
C PHE A 322 8.80 -34.07 5.81
N ILE A 323 7.93 -34.81 5.10
CA ILE A 323 6.49 -34.50 5.03
C ILE A 323 5.71 -34.94 6.28
N HIS A 324 6.14 -36.01 6.97
CA HIS A 324 5.50 -36.48 8.21
C HIS A 324 5.59 -35.42 9.32
N SER A 325 6.71 -34.70 9.39
CA SER A 325 6.87 -33.59 10.34
C SER A 325 5.91 -32.41 10.09
N ARG A 326 5.17 -32.40 8.96
CA ARG A 326 4.36 -31.26 8.50
C ARG A 326 2.94 -31.63 8.09
N ILE A 327 2.36 -32.66 8.71
CA ILE A 327 0.95 -32.99 8.49
C ILE A 327 0.07 -31.82 8.95
N PRO A 328 -0.84 -31.30 8.10
CA PRO A 328 -1.73 -30.22 8.49
C PRO A 328 -2.66 -30.65 9.63
N THR A 329 -2.61 -29.92 10.75
CA THR A 329 -3.45 -30.14 11.93
C THR A 329 -4.69 -29.24 11.95
N SER A 330 -4.72 -28.18 11.14
CA SER A 330 -5.83 -27.24 11.07
C SER A 330 -7.02 -27.85 10.32
N VAL A 331 -8.23 -27.47 10.75
CA VAL A 331 -9.52 -27.82 10.13
C VAL A 331 -10.15 -26.62 9.40
N GLY A 332 -9.49 -25.45 9.46
CA GLY A 332 -9.94 -24.24 8.75
C GLY A 332 -9.66 -24.27 7.25
N PRO A 333 -10.07 -23.23 6.50
CA PRO A 333 -9.73 -23.10 5.09
C PRO A 333 -8.20 -22.97 4.89
N ASP A 334 -7.73 -23.29 3.70
CA ASP A 334 -6.35 -23.04 3.31
C ASP A 334 -6.08 -21.53 3.31
N THR A 335 -4.84 -21.13 3.60
CA THR A 335 -4.49 -19.72 3.72
C THR A 335 -3.14 -19.39 3.10
N MET A 336 -2.97 -18.13 2.68
CA MET A 336 -1.66 -17.59 2.33
C MET A 336 -0.96 -17.03 3.56
N HIS A 337 0.35 -17.27 3.65
CA HIS A 337 1.24 -16.78 4.69
C HIS A 337 2.35 -15.93 4.07
N TRP A 338 2.51 -14.70 4.56
CA TRP A 338 3.51 -13.75 4.09
C TRP A 338 4.85 -13.95 4.81
N LYS A 339 5.82 -14.59 4.14
CA LYS A 339 7.12 -14.99 4.73
C LYS A 339 7.91 -13.85 5.40
N PRO A 340 7.95 -12.61 4.87
CA PRO A 340 8.69 -11.51 5.49
C PRO A 340 8.18 -11.06 6.87
N ARG A 341 7.02 -11.56 7.33
CA ARG A 341 6.47 -11.26 8.65
C ARG A 341 6.21 -12.53 9.44
N GLN A 342 6.60 -12.51 10.71
CA GLN A 342 6.38 -13.65 11.62
C GLN A 342 4.91 -13.98 11.83
N HIS A 343 4.03 -12.97 11.84
CA HIS A 343 2.58 -13.16 11.98
C HIS A 343 1.89 -13.52 10.65
N GLY A 344 2.63 -13.65 9.55
CA GLY A 344 2.10 -14.14 8.27
C GLY A 344 1.17 -13.23 7.50
N VAL A 345 0.92 -12.00 7.97
CA VAL A 345 0.01 -11.06 7.30
C VAL A 345 0.81 -10.10 6.43
N PHE A 346 0.37 -9.94 5.18
CA PHE A 346 0.95 -8.98 4.25
C PHE A 346 0.81 -7.54 4.75
N ASP A 347 1.89 -6.77 4.62
CA ASP A 347 1.85 -5.32 4.74
C ASP A 347 2.73 -4.68 3.67
N THR A 348 2.25 -3.56 3.11
CA THR A 348 2.98 -2.83 2.06
C THR A 348 4.37 -2.38 2.52
N LYS A 349 4.60 -2.16 3.81
CA LYS A 349 5.90 -1.74 4.34
C LYS A 349 6.93 -2.87 4.29
N SER A 350 6.59 -4.10 4.69
CA SER A 350 7.52 -5.23 4.55
C SER A 350 7.80 -5.56 3.09
N PHE A 351 6.78 -5.52 2.21
CA PHE A 351 7.03 -5.77 0.78
C PHE A 351 7.89 -4.67 0.14
N TYR A 352 7.69 -3.41 0.53
CA TYR A 352 8.60 -2.33 0.15
C TYR A 352 10.04 -2.63 0.57
N GLN A 353 10.27 -3.15 1.77
CA GLN A 353 11.62 -3.48 2.27
C GLN A 353 12.26 -4.62 1.47
N VAL A 354 11.47 -5.62 1.07
CA VAL A 354 11.92 -6.72 0.21
C VAL A 354 12.34 -6.21 -1.17
N ILE A 355 11.60 -5.29 -1.78
CA ILE A 355 11.91 -4.75 -3.12
C ILE A 355 13.08 -3.75 -3.08
N ASP A 356 13.09 -2.84 -2.11
CA ASP A 356 14.10 -1.77 -2.01
C ASP A 356 15.48 -2.30 -1.60
N GLY A 357 15.52 -3.46 -0.94
CA GLY A 357 16.70 -4.00 -0.28
C GLY A 357 17.01 -3.29 1.04
N ALA A 358 17.65 -4.00 1.97
CA ALA A 358 18.21 -3.39 3.16
C ALA A 358 19.53 -2.70 2.78
N GLN A 359 19.51 -1.37 2.67
CA GLN A 359 20.75 -0.58 2.68
C GLN A 359 21.05 -0.15 4.11
N ASP A 360 22.18 -0.60 4.65
CA ASP A 360 22.68 -0.17 5.95
C ASP A 360 23.44 1.16 5.80
N ILE A 361 22.69 2.24 5.55
CA ILE A 361 23.26 3.58 5.64
C ILE A 361 23.22 3.99 7.11
N LYS A 362 24.40 4.01 7.73
CA LYS A 362 24.59 4.54 9.08
C LYS A 362 24.40 6.05 9.05
N PHE A 363 23.23 6.53 9.48
CA PHE A 363 22.95 7.94 9.75
C PHE A 363 22.33 8.16 11.15
N PRO A 364 22.69 9.24 11.89
CA PRO A 364 22.20 9.50 13.26
C PRO A 364 20.76 10.05 13.27
N TRP A 365 19.84 9.43 12.54
CA TRP A 365 18.48 9.92 12.32
C TRP A 365 17.68 10.09 13.61
N LYS A 366 17.95 9.25 14.63
CA LYS A 366 17.27 9.33 15.94
C LYS A 366 17.66 10.63 16.66
N ALA A 367 18.91 11.07 16.54
CA ALA A 367 19.41 12.31 17.12
C ALA A 367 18.83 13.56 16.46
N ILE A 368 18.22 13.43 15.28
CA ILE A 368 17.72 14.56 14.49
C ILE A 368 16.18 14.59 14.47
N TRP A 369 15.54 13.47 14.13
CA TRP A 369 14.11 13.40 13.86
C TRP A 369 13.27 12.85 15.03
N ARG A 370 13.87 12.11 15.97
CA ARG A 370 13.15 11.56 17.14
C ARG A 370 13.16 12.53 18.33
N VAL A 371 14.07 13.50 18.31
CA VAL A 371 14.16 14.56 19.30
C VAL A 371 13.00 15.53 19.13
N LYS A 372 12.46 16.08 20.22
CA LYS A 372 11.32 17.01 20.23
C LYS A 372 11.70 18.44 19.78
N ALA A 373 12.61 18.58 18.83
CA ALA A 373 13.02 19.88 18.31
C ALA A 373 12.00 20.42 17.28
N PRO A 374 11.86 21.74 17.11
CA PRO A 374 11.07 22.31 16.03
C PRO A 374 11.53 21.79 14.66
N ARG A 375 10.60 21.57 13.72
CA ARG A 375 10.92 20.95 12.41
C ARG A 375 12.01 21.69 11.64
N ARG A 376 12.07 23.02 11.73
CA ARG A 376 13.11 23.86 11.08
C ARG A 376 14.50 23.56 11.66
N VAL A 377 14.59 23.42 12.98
CA VAL A 377 15.82 23.09 13.71
C VAL A 377 16.28 21.66 13.38
N SER A 378 15.37 20.68 13.37
CA SER A 378 15.70 19.31 12.93
C SER A 378 16.15 19.26 11.46
N PHE A 379 15.49 20.01 10.57
CA PHE A 379 15.88 20.09 9.17
C PHE A 379 17.26 20.74 8.99
N PHE A 380 17.58 21.76 9.78
CA PHE A 380 18.92 22.32 9.82
C PHE A 380 19.95 21.30 10.33
N GLY A 381 19.69 20.64 11.46
CA GLY A 381 20.60 19.62 12.00
C GLY A 381 20.84 18.48 11.00
N TRP A 382 19.81 18.07 10.27
CA TRP A 382 19.93 17.16 9.13
C TRP A 382 20.84 17.69 8.02
N SER A 383 20.66 18.95 7.62
CA SER A 383 21.48 19.61 6.58
C SER A 383 22.94 19.75 7.03
N ALA A 384 23.15 20.03 8.32
CA ALA A 384 24.45 20.18 8.96
C ALA A 384 25.18 18.84 9.04
N ALA A 385 24.48 17.77 9.42
CA ALA A 385 25.01 16.41 9.41
C ALA A 385 25.48 15.98 8.01
N TRP A 386 24.77 16.35 6.95
CA TRP A 386 25.22 16.11 5.56
C TRP A 386 26.33 17.04 5.07
N GLY A 387 26.77 17.99 5.91
CA GLY A 387 27.76 19.00 5.54
C GLY A 387 27.28 19.91 4.41
N LYS A 388 25.99 20.25 4.37
CA LYS A 388 25.35 21.04 3.29
C LYS A 388 24.84 22.41 3.70
N ILE A 389 25.12 22.83 4.92
CA ILE A 389 24.85 24.20 5.37
C ILE A 389 25.68 25.21 4.57
N LEU A 390 25.19 26.45 4.44
CA LEU A 390 25.83 27.50 3.65
C LEU A 390 27.01 28.09 4.43
N THR A 391 28.12 27.36 4.45
CA THR A 391 29.44 27.77 4.97
C THR A 391 30.37 28.16 3.82
N CYS A 392 31.44 28.91 4.09
CA CYS A 392 32.36 29.36 3.04
C CYS A 392 32.88 28.21 2.18
N ASP A 393 33.32 27.10 2.78
CA ASP A 393 33.81 25.93 2.07
C ASP A 393 32.76 25.31 1.12
N ASN A 394 31.49 25.29 1.54
CA ASN A 394 30.38 24.78 0.73
C ASN A 394 30.00 25.73 -0.41
N LEU A 395 30.13 27.04 -0.23
CA LEU A 395 29.90 28.03 -1.28
C LEU A 395 31.03 28.02 -2.32
N MET A 396 32.28 27.89 -1.87
CA MET A 396 33.44 27.70 -2.76
C MET A 396 33.29 26.43 -3.60
N ARG A 397 32.85 25.32 -2.99
CA ARG A 397 32.53 24.06 -3.72
C ARG A 397 31.38 24.21 -4.74
N ARG A 398 30.62 25.31 -4.70
CA ARG A 398 29.58 25.65 -5.69
C ARG A 398 30.06 26.71 -6.71
N GLY A 399 31.33 27.12 -6.67
CA GLY A 399 31.92 28.05 -7.62
C GLY A 399 31.91 29.52 -7.21
N TYR A 400 31.57 29.85 -5.95
CA TYR A 400 31.62 31.23 -5.45
C TYR A 400 33.00 31.59 -4.90
N THR A 401 33.55 32.74 -5.30
CA THR A 401 34.84 33.27 -4.81
C THR A 401 34.64 34.02 -3.50
N MET A 402 35.29 33.60 -2.42
CA MET A 402 35.15 34.20 -1.09
C MET A 402 36.48 34.17 -0.32
N ALA A 403 36.62 34.96 0.76
CA ALA A 403 37.85 35.00 1.57
C ALA A 403 38.07 33.73 2.42
N GLY A 404 37.04 32.90 2.63
CA GLY A 404 37.15 31.60 3.31
C GLY A 404 37.18 31.65 4.83
N TRP A 405 37.31 32.83 5.45
CA TRP A 405 37.39 32.97 6.91
C TRP A 405 36.06 32.69 7.62
N CYS A 406 36.16 32.15 8.83
CA CYS A 406 35.06 31.97 9.76
C CYS A 406 34.44 33.32 10.12
N SER A 407 33.14 33.46 9.86
CA SER A 407 32.34 34.66 10.19
C SER A 407 32.41 35.07 11.67
N MET A 408 32.58 34.09 12.56
CA MET A 408 32.62 34.30 14.01
C MET A 408 34.03 34.61 14.53
N CYS A 409 34.97 33.64 14.51
CA CYS A 409 36.29 33.85 15.11
C CYS A 409 37.25 34.62 14.20
N ARG A 410 37.04 34.62 12.87
CA ARG A 410 37.93 35.21 11.86
C ARG A 410 39.39 34.70 11.88
N LEU A 411 39.67 33.57 12.54
CA LEU A 411 41.01 33.00 12.68
C LEU A 411 41.25 31.81 11.74
N ASP A 412 40.23 30.99 11.51
CA ASP A 412 40.32 29.76 10.70
C ASP A 412 39.36 29.79 9.51
N GLY A 413 39.50 28.80 8.62
CA GLY A 413 38.58 28.57 7.51
C GLY A 413 37.17 28.14 7.96
N GLU A 414 36.13 28.71 7.36
CA GLU A 414 34.75 28.37 7.70
C GLU A 414 34.31 27.04 7.08
N THR A 415 34.28 26.01 7.91
CA THR A 415 33.61 24.72 7.63
C THR A 415 32.43 24.53 8.56
N GLY A 416 31.53 23.60 8.24
CA GLY A 416 30.39 23.29 9.12
C GLY A 416 30.82 22.83 10.52
N SER A 417 31.80 21.94 10.61
CA SER A 417 32.34 21.47 11.89
C SER A 417 33.05 22.60 12.64
N HIS A 418 33.84 23.42 11.97
CA HIS A 418 34.48 24.56 12.62
C HIS A 418 33.42 25.54 13.15
N LEU A 419 32.53 26.03 12.29
CA LEU A 419 31.52 27.02 12.66
C LEU A 419 30.64 26.55 13.84
N LEU A 420 30.19 25.29 13.82
CA LEU A 420 29.20 24.79 14.78
C LEU A 420 29.80 24.13 16.03
N ILE A 421 31.06 23.71 15.99
CA ILE A 421 31.70 22.92 17.06
C ILE A 421 33.01 23.57 17.51
N HIS A 422 33.99 23.69 16.61
CA HIS A 422 35.38 23.98 16.97
C HIS A 422 35.75 25.47 17.03
N CYS A 423 34.89 26.36 16.52
CA CYS A 423 35.09 27.80 16.61
C CYS A 423 35.19 28.20 18.08
N SER A 424 36.16 29.04 18.45
CA SER A 424 36.39 29.47 19.84
C SER A 424 35.13 30.03 20.51
N LEU A 425 34.34 30.82 19.77
CA LEU A 425 33.06 31.35 20.25
C LEU A 425 32.00 30.25 20.41
N ALA A 426 31.86 29.34 19.44
CA ALA A 426 30.94 28.21 19.53
C ALA A 426 31.30 27.28 20.70
N SER A 427 32.58 26.96 20.83
CA SER A 427 33.14 26.16 21.93
C SER A 427 32.85 26.79 23.29
N GLY A 428 32.92 28.11 23.42
CA GLY A 428 32.52 28.82 24.65
C GLY A 428 31.05 28.56 25.03
N VAL A 429 30.14 28.64 24.07
CA VAL A 429 28.70 28.36 24.28
C VAL A 429 28.48 26.90 24.67
N TRP A 430 29.13 25.98 23.95
CA TRP A 430 29.09 24.55 24.26
C TRP A 430 29.56 24.23 25.67
N GLN A 431 30.68 24.82 26.10
CA GLN A 431 31.23 24.61 27.44
C GLN A 431 30.29 25.16 28.53
N SER A 432 29.61 26.28 28.30
CA SER A 432 28.61 26.80 29.23
C SER A 432 27.47 25.80 29.46
N VAL A 433 26.95 25.20 28.39
CA VAL A 433 25.89 24.18 28.51
C VAL A 433 26.42 22.89 29.15
N LEU A 434 27.60 22.41 28.76
CA LEU A 434 28.20 21.21 29.34
C LEU A 434 28.40 21.35 30.87
N ARG A 435 28.85 22.52 31.34
CA ARG A 435 28.96 22.84 32.77
C ARG A 435 27.61 22.78 33.48
N SER A 436 26.53 23.25 32.85
CA SER A 436 25.18 23.17 33.43
C SER A 436 24.68 21.74 33.63
N PHE A 437 25.18 20.79 32.81
CA PHE A 437 24.91 19.36 32.95
C PHE A 437 25.97 18.61 33.78
N GLY A 438 27.04 19.28 34.24
CA GLY A 438 28.15 18.64 34.96
C GLY A 438 28.95 17.65 34.09
N VAL A 439 28.98 17.84 32.77
CA VAL A 439 29.64 16.92 31.84
C VAL A 439 30.95 17.50 31.33
N VAL A 440 31.99 16.67 31.30
CA VAL A 440 33.20 16.94 30.52
C VAL A 440 33.09 16.19 29.20
N TRP A 441 33.16 16.90 28.07
CA TRP A 441 32.96 16.33 26.74
C TRP A 441 34.13 16.64 25.82
N VAL A 442 34.58 15.62 25.09
CA VAL A 442 35.55 15.76 24.01
C VAL A 442 34.80 15.82 22.69
N PHE A 443 34.91 16.94 21.98
CA PHE A 443 34.20 17.12 20.71
C PHE A 443 34.85 16.29 19.61
N PRO A 444 34.07 15.49 18.86
CA PRO A 444 34.57 14.80 17.68
C PRO A 444 34.81 15.79 16.53
N ASP A 445 35.52 15.33 15.51
CA ASP A 445 35.95 16.07 14.32
C ASP A 445 34.79 16.57 13.42
N ASN A 446 33.60 15.97 13.56
CA ASN A 446 32.47 16.31 12.72
C ASN A 446 31.11 16.16 13.40
N ILE A 447 30.11 16.80 12.77
CA ILE A 447 28.73 16.90 13.27
C ILE A 447 28.04 15.54 13.33
N ILE A 448 28.30 14.63 12.38
CA ILE A 448 27.70 13.29 12.39
C ILE A 448 28.15 12.50 13.62
N ASN A 449 29.46 12.49 13.87
CA ASN A 449 30.06 11.83 15.02
C ASN A 449 29.57 12.43 16.34
N LEU A 450 29.41 13.76 16.40
CA LEU A 450 28.81 14.44 17.55
C LEU A 450 27.39 13.93 17.81
N LEU A 451 26.53 13.92 16.79
CA LEU A 451 25.15 13.46 16.93
C LEU A 451 25.05 11.98 17.31
N TYR A 452 25.98 11.13 16.83
CA TYR A 452 26.06 9.73 17.23
C TYR A 452 26.44 9.55 18.69
N GLY A 453 27.52 10.19 19.13
CA GLY A 453 28.01 10.08 20.50
C GLY A 453 27.06 10.70 21.51
N TRP A 454 26.35 11.77 21.13
CA TRP A 454 25.49 12.53 22.03
C TRP A 454 24.17 11.82 22.36
N TYR A 455 23.56 11.17 21.37
CA TYR A 455 22.19 10.69 21.48
C TYR A 455 22.05 9.59 22.55
N ASN A 456 21.21 9.86 23.54
CA ASN A 456 20.98 8.98 24.70
C ASN A 456 22.24 8.66 25.53
N TYR A 457 23.23 9.57 25.58
CA TYR A 457 24.41 9.41 26.41
C TYR A 457 24.07 9.06 27.88
N PHE A 458 23.10 9.77 28.47
CA PHE A 458 22.60 9.51 29.83
C PHE A 458 21.53 8.40 29.94
N GLY A 459 21.34 7.59 28.91
CA GLY A 459 20.25 6.61 28.84
C GLY A 459 18.89 7.22 28.46
N LYS A 460 17.89 6.37 28.21
CA LYS A 460 16.57 6.79 27.65
C LYS A 460 15.69 7.57 28.63
N HIS A 461 15.87 7.37 29.94
CA HIS A 461 14.94 7.89 30.96
C HIS A 461 15.19 9.36 31.31
N ASN A 462 16.41 9.88 31.12
CA ASN A 462 16.81 11.23 31.52
C ASN A 462 17.27 12.14 30.36
N SER A 463 16.98 11.78 29.11
CA SER A 463 17.63 12.40 27.93
C SER A 463 16.76 13.30 27.06
N SER A 464 15.57 13.70 27.51
CA SER A 464 14.67 14.56 26.72
C SER A 464 15.29 15.93 26.40
N VAL A 465 15.78 16.63 27.43
CA VAL A 465 16.45 17.94 27.30
C VAL A 465 17.86 17.77 26.72
N TRP A 466 18.62 16.78 27.21
CA TRP A 466 19.96 16.50 26.72
C TRP A 466 20.00 16.29 25.20
N ASN A 467 19.09 15.48 24.64
CA ASN A 467 19.08 15.21 23.21
C ASN A 467 18.69 16.43 22.35
N LEU A 468 18.07 17.46 22.94
CA LEU A 468 17.75 18.72 22.24
C LEU A 468 18.98 19.60 22.06
N VAL A 469 19.94 19.53 23.00
CA VAL A 469 21.07 20.45 23.10
C VAL A 469 21.81 20.63 21.78
N PRO A 470 22.23 19.56 21.05
CA PRO A 470 23.01 19.76 19.83
C PRO A 470 22.25 20.49 18.74
N LEU A 471 20.99 20.12 18.53
CA LEU A 471 20.16 20.73 17.50
C LEU A 471 19.89 22.21 17.80
N CYS A 472 19.53 22.53 19.04
CA CYS A 472 19.22 23.89 19.45
C CYS A 472 20.46 24.79 19.48
N LEU A 473 21.57 24.31 20.06
CA LEU A 473 22.80 25.10 20.14
C LEU A 473 23.38 25.38 18.75
N MET A 474 23.49 24.36 17.89
CA MET A 474 24.00 24.57 16.54
C MET A 474 23.11 25.55 15.75
N TRP A 475 21.79 25.51 15.97
CA TRP A 475 20.86 26.46 15.33
C TRP A 475 21.09 27.90 15.82
N ILE A 476 21.20 28.10 17.14
CA ILE A 476 21.48 29.42 17.73
C ILE A 476 22.83 29.95 17.24
N ILE A 477 23.86 29.10 17.18
CA ILE A 477 25.18 29.47 16.67
C ILE A 477 25.07 29.94 15.22
N LEU A 478 24.34 29.21 14.37
CA LEU A 478 24.14 29.61 12.98
C LEU A 478 23.39 30.95 12.84
N GLU A 479 22.34 31.17 13.63
CA GLU A 479 21.56 32.42 13.64
C GLU A 479 22.37 33.63 14.11
N ARG A 480 23.47 33.42 14.84
CA ARG A 480 24.36 34.50 15.30
C ARG A 480 25.56 34.72 14.39
N ALA A 481 25.92 33.71 13.59
CA ALA A 481 27.00 33.79 12.61
C ALA A 481 26.59 34.48 11.30
N LYS A 482 25.29 34.58 11.04
CA LYS A 482 24.69 35.19 9.84
C LYS A 482 23.76 36.30 10.22
#